data_AF-K2SB46-F1
#
_entry.id   AF-K2SB46-F1
#
_cell.length_a   1.000
_cell.length_b   1.000
_cell.length_c   1.000
_cell.angle_alpha   90.00
_cell.angle_beta   90.00
_cell.angle_gamma   90.00
#
_symmetry.space_group_name_H-M   'P 1'
#
loop_
_entity.id
_entity.type
_entity.pdbx_description
1 polymer ?
#
loop_
_entity_poly.entity_id
_entity_poly.type
_entity_poly.pdbx_seq_one_letter_code
_entity_poly.pdbx_strand_id
1 'polypeptide(L)'
;MDFAVKQVRERLESQTPTEKRIEGRDFLERLLLLHDEEPQKVSLLDVTTVIWGNVAAGSDTTSITLTGILWNLFKNPRVLENLRAEIDKKHDAGELSDPVTFSEAQKLPYLQAVVKEGLRLHPATGLPLWRIAPKGGAEIAGRHFPEGKSWKATVGINSWVAHANKQIFGHDADEFRPERWIQGKSISQEMDRYFLA
;
A
#
# COMPACT_ATOMS: atom_id res chain seq x y z
N MET A 1 18.45 -1.32 8.98
CA MET A 1 19.37 -2.17 8.18
C MET A 1 19.80 -3.40 8.96
N ASP A 2 20.14 -3.25 10.24
CA ASP A 2 20.64 -4.32 11.12
C ASP A 2 19.80 -5.60 11.13
N PHE A 3 18.46 -5.47 11.15
CA PHE A 3 17.56 -6.61 11.03
C PHE A 3 17.81 -7.43 9.74
N ALA A 4 17.85 -6.78 8.58
CA ALA A 4 18.05 -7.46 7.30
C ALA A 4 19.43 -8.11 7.21
N VAL A 5 20.47 -7.41 7.67
CA VAL A 5 21.85 -7.96 7.75
C VAL A 5 21.88 -9.21 8.61
N LYS A 6 21.23 -9.17 9.78
CA LYS A 6 21.13 -10.31 10.68
C LYS A 6 20.41 -11.49 10.01
N GLN A 7 19.27 -11.26 9.36
CA GLN A 7 18.51 -12.32 8.67
C GLN A 7 19.30 -12.97 7.53
N VAL A 8 20.00 -12.17 6.72
CA VAL A 8 20.86 -12.68 5.63
C VAL A 8 22.00 -13.53 6.21
N ARG A 9 22.69 -13.03 7.24
CA ARG A 9 23.79 -13.76 7.89
C ARG A 9 23.31 -15.09 8.47
N GLU A 10 22.24 -15.08 9.26
CA GLU A 10 21.68 -16.29 9.88
C GLU A 10 21.31 -17.35 8.83
N ARG A 11 20.77 -16.93 7.68
CA ARG A 11 20.41 -17.84 6.58
C ARG A 11 21.62 -18.44 5.87
N LEU A 12 22.71 -17.68 5.72
CA LEU A 12 23.95 -18.19 5.14
C LEU A 12 24.64 -19.18 6.09
N GLU A 13 24.56 -18.94 7.39
CA GLU A 13 25.17 -19.79 8.42
C GLU A 13 24.40 -21.10 8.67
N SER A 14 23.10 -21.18 8.34
CA SER A 14 22.24 -22.33 8.68
C SER A 14 22.50 -23.63 7.90
N GLN A 15 23.53 -23.68 7.02
CA GLN A 15 24.00 -24.85 6.23
C GLN A 15 22.90 -25.79 5.68
N THR A 16 21.73 -25.24 5.37
CA THR A 16 20.57 -26.06 4.96
C THR A 16 20.78 -26.52 3.53
N PRO A 17 20.74 -27.84 3.22
CA PRO A 17 20.95 -28.35 1.86
C PRO A 17 19.97 -27.70 0.88
N THR A 18 20.46 -27.35 -0.32
CA THR A 18 19.70 -26.66 -1.39
C THR A 18 18.36 -27.33 -1.70
N GLU A 19 18.26 -28.65 -1.59
CA GLU A 19 17.04 -29.42 -1.84
C GLU A 19 15.94 -29.18 -0.78
N LYS A 20 16.30 -28.98 0.51
CA LYS A 20 15.35 -28.66 1.58
C LYS A 20 14.90 -27.19 1.57
N ARG A 21 15.59 -26.33 0.81
CA ARG A 21 15.23 -24.91 0.62
C ARG A 21 14.07 -24.72 -0.38
N ILE A 22 13.72 -25.75 -1.16
CA ILE A 22 12.75 -25.65 -2.27
C ILE A 22 11.29 -25.66 -1.78
N GLU A 23 10.97 -26.36 -0.67
CA GLU A 23 9.59 -26.51 -0.15
C GLU A 23 9.10 -25.30 0.68
N GLY A 24 9.99 -24.37 1.08
CA GLY A 24 9.70 -23.23 1.95
C GLY A 24 10.28 -21.91 1.47
N ARG A 25 10.16 -21.59 0.17
CA ARG A 25 10.81 -20.42 -0.45
C ARG A 25 10.17 -19.09 -0.07
N ASP A 26 10.53 -18.60 1.12
CA ASP A 26 10.36 -17.20 1.48
C ASP A 26 11.16 -16.27 0.54
N PHE A 27 10.87 -14.98 0.62
CA PHE A 27 11.42 -14.01 -0.32
C PHE A 27 12.96 -13.88 -0.21
N LEU A 28 13.54 -14.04 0.99
CA LEU A 28 14.98 -14.02 1.20
C LEU A 28 15.66 -15.22 0.52
N GLU A 29 15.09 -16.41 0.66
CA GLU A 29 15.63 -17.61 0.03
C GLU A 29 15.70 -17.46 -1.49
N ARG A 30 14.65 -16.91 -2.10
CA ARG A 30 14.61 -16.67 -3.55
C ARG A 30 15.70 -15.70 -4.01
N LEU A 31 15.97 -14.67 -3.23
CA LEU A 31 17.04 -13.72 -3.53
C LEU A 31 18.43 -14.33 -3.38
N LEU A 32 18.63 -15.19 -2.39
CA LEU A 32 19.89 -15.92 -2.21
C LEU A 32 20.13 -16.91 -3.36
N LEU A 33 19.10 -17.64 -3.80
CA LEU A 33 19.20 -18.51 -4.99
C LEU A 33 19.56 -17.70 -6.25
N LEU A 34 18.97 -16.51 -6.44
CA LEU A 34 19.33 -15.62 -7.54
C LEU A 34 20.78 -15.10 -7.42
N HIS A 35 21.25 -14.84 -6.21
CA HIS A 35 22.66 -14.51 -5.97
C HIS A 35 23.59 -15.68 -6.33
N ASP A 36 23.22 -16.91 -5.96
CA ASP A 36 24.01 -18.11 -6.26
C ASP A 36 24.06 -18.39 -7.79
N GLU A 37 22.96 -18.16 -8.50
CA GLU A 37 22.86 -18.33 -9.95
C GLU A 37 23.55 -17.20 -10.74
N GLU A 38 23.38 -15.94 -10.32
CA GLU A 38 23.88 -14.75 -11.05
C GLU A 38 24.59 -13.74 -10.12
N PRO A 39 25.72 -14.10 -9.48
CA PRO A 39 26.36 -13.29 -8.43
C PRO A 39 26.88 -11.93 -8.91
N GLN A 40 27.10 -11.77 -10.23
CA GLN A 40 27.52 -10.51 -10.84
C GLN A 40 26.38 -9.51 -11.06
N LYS A 41 25.12 -9.98 -11.04
CA LYS A 41 23.92 -9.14 -11.22
C LYS A 41 23.18 -8.90 -9.92
N VAL A 42 23.22 -9.85 -8.99
CA VAL A 42 22.62 -9.75 -7.67
C VAL A 42 23.70 -10.04 -6.66
N SER A 43 24.26 -9.01 -6.03
CA SER A 43 25.23 -9.15 -4.95
C SER A 43 24.55 -9.42 -3.61
N LEU A 44 25.29 -9.89 -2.60
CA LEU A 44 24.76 -9.99 -1.23
C LEU A 44 24.34 -8.62 -0.65
N LEU A 45 24.94 -7.53 -1.13
CA LEU A 45 24.50 -6.18 -0.78
C LEU A 45 23.12 -5.88 -1.39
N ASP A 46 22.88 -6.30 -2.63
CA ASP A 46 21.57 -6.15 -3.27
C ASP A 46 20.51 -6.97 -2.53
N VAL A 47 20.82 -8.23 -2.17
CA VAL A 47 19.93 -9.08 -1.36
C VAL A 47 19.55 -8.36 -0.06
N THR A 48 20.56 -7.91 0.69
CA THR A 48 20.34 -7.22 1.97
C THR A 48 19.53 -5.94 1.80
N THR A 49 19.81 -5.15 0.76
CA THR A 49 19.14 -3.88 0.47
C THR A 49 17.68 -4.10 0.12
N VAL A 50 17.37 -5.10 -0.71
CA VAL A 50 15.99 -5.42 -1.09
C VAL A 50 15.19 -5.94 0.11
N ILE A 51 15.77 -6.82 0.94
CA ILE A 51 15.10 -7.30 2.16
C ILE A 51 14.78 -6.15 3.12
N TRP A 52 15.77 -5.28 3.36
CA TRP A 52 15.53 -4.09 4.17
C TRP A 52 14.45 -3.20 3.58
N GLY A 53 14.52 -2.93 2.27
CA GLY A 53 13.55 -2.10 1.55
C GLY A 53 12.12 -2.63 1.64
N ASN A 54 11.93 -3.95 1.48
CA ASN A 54 10.61 -4.57 1.58
C ASN A 54 10.00 -4.43 2.97
N VAL A 55 10.79 -4.67 4.03
CA VAL A 55 10.32 -4.52 5.42
C VAL A 55 10.01 -3.06 5.72
N ALA A 56 10.92 -2.14 5.35
CA ALA A 56 10.73 -0.71 5.59
C ALA A 56 9.49 -0.16 4.87
N ALA A 57 9.32 -0.50 3.59
CA ALA A 57 8.19 -0.04 2.79
C ALA A 57 6.85 -0.62 3.28
N GLY A 58 6.82 -1.87 3.74
CA GLY A 58 5.58 -2.53 4.16
C GLY A 58 5.19 -2.29 5.63
N SER A 59 6.17 -2.12 6.52
CA SER A 59 5.92 -1.97 7.96
C SER A 59 5.23 -0.65 8.29
N ASP A 60 5.92 0.48 8.05
CA ASP A 60 5.45 1.78 8.51
C ASP A 60 4.16 2.20 7.81
N THR A 61 4.06 1.96 6.49
CA THR A 61 2.88 2.30 5.69
C THR A 61 1.64 1.55 6.15
N THR A 62 1.77 0.25 6.43
CA THR A 62 0.66 -0.59 6.91
C THR A 62 0.27 -0.19 8.33
N SER A 63 1.23 0.02 9.23
CA SER A 63 0.96 0.42 10.61
C SER A 63 0.25 1.78 10.69
N ILE A 64 0.70 2.77 9.92
CA ILE A 64 0.05 4.09 9.84
C ILE A 64 -1.37 3.98 9.27
N THR A 65 -1.54 3.21 8.19
CA THR A 65 -2.85 2.99 7.57
C THR A 65 -3.84 2.37 8.54
N LEU A 66 -3.46 1.26 9.19
CA LEU A 66 -4.31 0.57 10.17
C LEU A 66 -4.65 1.49 11.35
N THR A 67 -3.68 2.25 11.84
CA THR A 67 -3.90 3.23 12.92
C THR A 67 -4.90 4.29 12.50
N GLY A 68 -4.76 4.86 11.30
CA GLY A 68 -5.66 5.86 10.75
C GLY A 68 -7.09 5.32 10.57
N ILE A 69 -7.24 4.11 10.06
CA ILE A 69 -8.55 3.44 9.92
C ILE A 69 -9.20 3.24 11.29
N LEU A 70 -8.48 2.63 12.24
CA LEU A 70 -9.02 2.34 13.57
C LEU A 70 -9.39 3.62 14.32
N TRP A 71 -8.54 4.66 14.25
CA TRP A 71 -8.84 5.97 14.83
C TRP A 71 -10.14 6.55 14.26
N ASN A 72 -10.31 6.50 12.94
CA ASN A 72 -11.52 7.02 12.28
C ASN A 72 -12.77 6.21 12.63
N LEU A 73 -12.65 4.88 12.72
CA LEU A 73 -13.75 4.02 13.16
C LEU A 73 -14.20 4.35 14.60
N PHE A 74 -13.26 4.51 15.53
CA PHE A 74 -13.59 4.85 16.92
C PHE A 74 -14.16 6.27 17.07
N LYS A 75 -13.78 7.20 16.19
CA LYS A 75 -14.35 8.55 16.16
C LYS A 75 -15.73 8.62 15.51
N ASN A 76 -16.12 7.60 14.74
CA ASN A 76 -17.38 7.56 14.01
C ASN A 76 -18.16 6.27 14.36
N PRO A 77 -18.83 6.20 15.53
CA PRO A 77 -19.52 5.00 16.00
C PRO A 77 -20.50 4.41 14.98
N ARG A 78 -21.23 5.28 14.27
CA ARG A 78 -22.12 4.91 13.16
C ARG A 78 -21.42 4.06 12.09
N VAL A 79 -20.20 4.45 11.71
CA VAL A 79 -19.42 3.74 10.68
C VAL A 79 -18.92 2.40 11.21
N LEU A 80 -18.49 2.36 12.48
CA LEU A 80 -18.07 1.12 13.14
C LEU A 80 -19.23 0.12 13.27
N GLU A 81 -20.42 0.58 13.64
CA GLU A 81 -21.64 -0.23 13.72
C GLU A 81 -22.02 -0.80 12.36
N ASN A 82 -22.00 0.01 11.30
CA ASN A 82 -22.27 -0.45 9.94
C ASN A 82 -21.26 -1.51 9.47
N LEU A 83 -19.96 -1.33 9.78
CA LEU A 83 -18.93 -2.29 9.41
C LEU A 83 -19.12 -3.63 10.14
N ARG A 84 -19.42 -3.58 11.45
CA ARG A 84 -19.74 -4.79 12.23
C ARG A 84 -20.98 -5.49 11.68
N ALA A 85 -22.05 -4.74 11.40
CA ALA A 85 -23.27 -5.30 10.85
C ALA A 85 -23.06 -6.00 9.49
N GLU A 86 -22.18 -5.48 8.63
CA GLU A 86 -21.80 -6.16 7.39
C GLU A 86 -21.09 -7.50 7.67
N ILE A 87 -20.10 -7.49 8.58
CA ILE A 87 -19.32 -8.68 8.94
C ILE A 87 -20.21 -9.74 9.60
N ASP A 88 -20.99 -9.35 10.60
CA ASP A 88 -21.89 -10.23 11.35
C ASP A 88 -22.92 -10.87 10.41
N LYS A 89 -23.53 -10.09 9.53
CA LYS A 89 -24.47 -10.61 8.52
C LYS A 89 -23.85 -11.67 7.62
N LYS A 90 -22.59 -11.48 7.21
CA LYS A 90 -21.88 -12.43 6.33
C LYS A 90 -21.41 -13.66 7.08
N HIS A 91 -20.99 -13.50 8.33
CA HIS A 91 -20.69 -14.61 9.23
C HIS A 91 -21.94 -15.48 9.47
N ASP A 92 -23.07 -14.88 9.84
CA ASP A 92 -24.32 -15.60 10.16
C ASP A 92 -24.92 -16.31 8.94
N ALA A 93 -24.62 -15.82 7.73
CA ALA A 93 -24.97 -16.47 6.47
C ALA A 93 -24.04 -17.65 6.12
N GLY A 94 -23.00 -17.93 6.91
CA GLY A 94 -21.99 -18.95 6.63
C GLY A 94 -21.06 -18.60 5.46
N GLU A 95 -20.93 -17.31 5.13
CA GLU A 95 -20.12 -16.83 4.00
C GLU A 95 -18.69 -16.44 4.40
N LEU A 96 -18.35 -16.48 5.68
CA LEU A 96 -17.03 -16.14 6.20
C LEU A 96 -16.40 -17.32 6.96
N SER A 97 -15.13 -17.58 6.69
CA SER A 97 -14.30 -18.50 7.45
C SER A 97 -13.79 -17.85 8.75
N ASP A 98 -13.32 -18.67 9.70
CA ASP A 98 -12.55 -18.21 10.86
C ASP A 98 -11.17 -18.90 10.88
N PRO A 99 -10.07 -18.17 10.57
CA PRO A 99 -10.00 -16.75 10.22
C PRO A 99 -10.55 -16.43 8.83
N VAL A 100 -11.05 -15.20 8.65
CA VAL A 100 -11.55 -14.70 7.35
C VAL A 100 -10.42 -14.71 6.33
N THR A 101 -10.67 -15.32 5.18
CA THR A 101 -9.71 -15.36 4.07
C THR A 101 -9.67 -14.03 3.33
N PHE A 102 -8.57 -13.74 2.63
CA PHE A 102 -8.45 -12.55 1.81
C PHE A 102 -9.56 -12.45 0.73
N SER A 103 -9.90 -13.56 0.08
CA SER A 103 -10.95 -13.62 -0.95
C SER A 103 -12.34 -13.30 -0.39
N GLU A 104 -12.63 -13.73 0.83
CA GLU A 104 -13.87 -13.37 1.53
C GLU A 104 -13.88 -11.89 1.92
N ALA A 105 -12.80 -11.38 2.51
CA ALA A 105 -12.69 -9.97 2.89
C ALA A 105 -12.83 -9.00 1.69
N GLN A 106 -12.34 -9.38 0.51
CA GLN A 106 -12.51 -8.59 -0.72
C GLN A 106 -13.97 -8.44 -1.16
N LYS A 107 -14.86 -9.35 -0.73
CA LYS A 107 -16.29 -9.33 -1.07
C LYS A 107 -17.14 -8.51 -0.10
N LEU A 108 -16.52 -7.87 0.91
CA LEU A 108 -17.18 -7.03 1.90
C LEU A 108 -17.15 -5.56 1.43
N PRO A 109 -18.17 -5.06 0.71
CA PRO A 109 -18.12 -3.75 0.07
C PRO A 109 -17.93 -2.59 1.05
N TYR A 110 -18.54 -2.65 2.24
CA TYR A 110 -18.39 -1.62 3.26
C TYR A 110 -17.00 -1.66 3.90
N LEU A 111 -16.42 -2.84 4.15
CA LEU A 111 -15.00 -2.95 4.52
C LEU A 111 -14.08 -2.33 3.47
N GLN A 112 -14.29 -2.62 2.18
CA GLN A 112 -13.50 -2.01 1.11
C GLN A 112 -13.63 -0.48 1.11
N ALA A 113 -14.83 0.03 1.34
CA ALA A 113 -15.09 1.46 1.44
C ALA A 113 -14.41 2.10 2.66
N VAL A 114 -14.40 1.43 3.82
CA VAL A 114 -13.71 1.86 5.05
C VAL A 114 -12.20 1.96 4.81
N VAL A 115 -11.61 0.95 4.18
CA VAL A 115 -10.18 0.94 3.87
C VAL A 115 -9.82 2.07 2.90
N LYS A 116 -10.60 2.24 1.82
CA LYS A 116 -10.42 3.34 0.86
C LYS A 116 -10.54 4.71 1.53
N GLU A 117 -11.57 4.91 2.35
CA GLU A 117 -11.78 6.20 3.01
C GLU A 117 -10.70 6.49 4.07
N GLY A 118 -10.20 5.46 4.74
CA GLY A 118 -9.09 5.58 5.68
C GLY A 118 -7.80 6.00 4.99
N LEU A 119 -7.44 5.35 3.90
CA LEU A 119 -6.30 5.73 3.06
C LEU A 119 -6.49 7.11 2.40
N ARG A 120 -7.73 7.50 2.12
CA ARG A 120 -8.02 8.83 1.56
C ARG A 120 -7.70 9.92 2.58
N LEU A 121 -8.28 9.83 3.78
CA LEU A 121 -8.10 10.82 4.84
C LEU A 121 -6.74 10.74 5.54
N HIS A 122 -6.13 9.56 5.57
CA HIS A 122 -4.83 9.34 6.18
C HIS A 122 -3.94 8.48 5.27
N PRO A 123 -3.43 9.06 4.15
CA PRO A 123 -2.51 8.37 3.25
C PRO A 123 -1.27 7.89 3.99
N ALA A 124 -0.80 6.70 3.65
CA ALA A 124 0.39 6.11 4.27
C ALA A 124 1.67 6.93 4.01
N THR A 125 1.70 7.63 2.87
CA THR A 125 2.82 8.48 2.48
C THR A 125 2.47 9.96 2.65
N GLY A 126 3.21 10.66 3.52
CA GLY A 126 3.04 12.11 3.73
C GLY A 126 3.74 12.99 2.68
N LEU A 127 4.62 12.40 1.87
CA LEU A 127 5.36 13.08 0.81
C LEU A 127 5.04 12.47 -0.56
N PRO A 128 5.08 13.26 -1.64
CA PRO A 128 4.94 12.73 -2.99
C PRO A 128 5.99 11.66 -3.32
N LEU A 129 5.57 10.64 -4.06
CA LEU A 129 6.50 9.75 -4.74
C LEU A 129 7.01 10.45 -6.01
N TRP A 130 8.15 11.14 -5.86
CA TRP A 130 8.74 11.94 -6.92
C TRP A 130 9.08 11.12 -8.16
N ARG A 131 8.94 11.76 -9.33
CA ARG A 131 9.35 11.27 -10.65
C ARG A 131 10.22 12.33 -11.30
N ILE A 132 11.18 11.88 -12.10
CA ILE A 132 12.06 12.76 -12.86
C ILE A 132 11.55 12.80 -14.30
N ALA A 133 11.43 14.00 -14.86
CA ALA A 133 11.05 14.18 -16.26
C ALA A 133 12.03 13.42 -17.18
N PRO A 134 11.51 12.72 -18.21
CA PRO A 134 12.33 11.91 -19.09
C PRO A 134 13.24 12.80 -19.95
N LYS A 135 14.09 12.14 -20.75
CA LYS A 135 14.85 12.83 -21.80
C LYS A 135 13.92 13.60 -22.73
N GLY A 136 14.25 14.84 -23.05
CA GLY A 136 13.39 15.77 -23.80
C GLY A 136 12.36 16.53 -22.94
N GLY A 137 12.31 16.28 -21.64
CA GLY A 137 11.35 16.90 -20.73
C GLY A 137 9.95 16.30 -20.83
N ALA A 138 8.99 16.92 -20.14
CA ALA A 138 7.58 16.53 -20.18
C ALA A 138 6.67 17.75 -20.11
N GLU A 139 5.55 17.72 -20.83
CA GLU A 139 4.48 18.71 -20.68
C GLU A 139 3.36 18.11 -19.84
N ILE A 140 3.07 18.72 -18.69
CA ILE A 140 2.08 18.24 -17.73
C ILE A 140 1.20 19.42 -17.34
N ALA A 141 -0.11 19.30 -17.54
CA ALA A 141 -1.09 20.35 -17.25
C ALA A 141 -0.72 21.72 -17.85
N GLY A 142 -0.21 21.73 -19.10
CA GLY A 142 0.19 22.95 -19.81
C GLY A 142 1.50 23.58 -19.30
N ARG A 143 2.25 22.89 -18.43
CA ARG A 143 3.57 23.33 -17.96
C ARG A 143 4.65 22.38 -18.45
N HIS A 144 5.69 22.96 -19.06
CA HIS A 144 6.87 22.21 -19.45
C HIS A 144 7.83 22.01 -18.26
N PHE A 145 8.22 20.76 -18.03
CA PHE A 145 9.24 20.33 -17.09
C PHE A 145 10.48 19.91 -17.89
N PRO A 146 11.65 20.52 -17.67
CA PRO A 146 12.86 20.20 -18.42
C PRO A 146 13.36 18.80 -18.08
N GLU A 147 14.20 18.23 -18.94
CA GLU A 147 14.91 16.98 -18.64
C GLU A 147 15.94 17.14 -17.50
N GLY A 148 16.30 16.02 -16.87
CA GLY A 148 17.45 15.93 -15.97
C GLY A 148 17.10 15.78 -14.50
N LYS A 149 18.10 15.72 -13.61
CA LYS A 149 17.91 15.38 -12.18
C LYS A 149 17.74 16.60 -11.26
N SER A 150 17.47 17.77 -11.83
CA SER A 150 17.27 19.00 -11.03
C SER A 150 15.87 19.03 -10.42
N TRP A 151 15.67 19.78 -9.34
CA TRP A 151 14.34 19.95 -8.73
C TRP A 151 13.29 20.51 -9.71
N LYS A 152 13.72 21.24 -10.75
CA LYS A 152 12.84 21.77 -11.82
C LYS A 152 12.27 20.66 -12.71
N ALA A 153 12.93 19.52 -12.78
CA ALA A 153 12.55 18.34 -13.54
C ALA A 153 11.84 17.29 -12.67
N THR A 154 11.67 17.56 -11.37
CA THR A 154 11.04 16.63 -10.43
C THR A 154 9.56 16.94 -10.28
N VAL A 155 8.72 15.94 -10.48
CA VAL A 155 7.25 16.03 -10.40
C VAL A 155 6.74 15.04 -9.36
N GLY A 156 5.74 15.45 -8.60
CA GLY A 156 5.08 14.58 -7.63
C GLY A 156 3.68 15.10 -7.30
N ILE A 157 2.80 14.19 -6.91
CA ILE A 157 1.46 14.54 -6.42
C ILE A 157 1.44 14.29 -4.92
N ASN A 158 0.97 15.28 -4.16
CA ASN A 158 0.76 15.11 -2.73
C ASN A 158 -0.63 14.50 -2.51
N SER A 159 -0.68 13.24 -2.06
CA SER A 159 -1.93 12.52 -1.84
C SER A 159 -2.84 13.24 -0.85
N TRP A 160 -2.30 13.87 0.21
CA TRP A 160 -3.09 14.64 1.17
C TRP A 160 -3.88 15.78 0.51
N VAL A 161 -3.22 16.51 -0.40
CA VAL A 161 -3.86 17.62 -1.13
C VAL A 161 -4.85 17.10 -2.15
N ALA A 162 -4.48 16.06 -2.91
CA ALA A 162 -5.37 15.47 -3.92
C ALA A 162 -6.65 14.91 -3.28
N HIS A 163 -6.51 14.21 -2.15
CA HIS A 163 -7.61 13.59 -1.42
C HIS A 163 -8.52 14.57 -0.69
N ALA A 164 -8.07 15.80 -0.45
CA ALA A 164 -8.89 16.89 0.10
C ALA A 164 -9.67 17.68 -0.98
N ASN A 165 -9.54 17.32 -2.27
CA ASN A 165 -10.22 18.04 -3.34
C ASN A 165 -11.74 17.87 -3.26
N LYS A 166 -12.45 18.93 -2.83
CA LYS A 166 -13.90 18.96 -2.67
C LYS A 166 -14.69 18.85 -3.96
N GLN A 167 -14.08 19.11 -5.12
CA GLN A 167 -14.73 18.91 -6.41
C GLN A 167 -14.85 17.41 -6.74
N ILE A 168 -13.92 16.59 -6.24
CA ILE A 168 -13.89 15.15 -6.49
C ILE A 168 -14.53 14.38 -5.32
N PHE A 169 -14.18 14.74 -4.09
CA PHE A 169 -14.62 14.03 -2.89
C PHE A 169 -15.78 14.74 -2.16
N GLY A 170 -16.41 15.73 -2.80
CA GLY A 170 -17.57 16.44 -2.24
C GLY A 170 -17.21 17.47 -1.17
N HIS A 171 -18.21 18.28 -0.77
CA HIS A 171 -18.03 19.35 0.22
C HIS A 171 -17.56 18.83 1.60
N ASP A 172 -17.90 17.58 1.89
CA ASP A 172 -17.56 16.81 3.09
C ASP A 172 -16.27 15.98 2.92
N ALA A 173 -15.36 16.38 2.02
CA ALA A 173 -14.08 15.68 1.82
C ALA A 173 -13.24 15.57 3.11
N ASP A 174 -13.47 16.41 4.11
CA ASP A 174 -12.75 16.37 5.39
C ASP A 174 -13.39 15.38 6.39
N GLU A 175 -14.54 14.77 6.04
CA GLU A 175 -15.27 13.82 6.88
C GLU A 175 -14.97 12.36 6.50
N PHE A 176 -14.94 11.49 7.52
CA PHE A 176 -14.80 10.04 7.32
C PHE A 176 -16.16 9.44 6.97
N ARG A 177 -16.45 9.37 5.66
CA ARG A 177 -17.73 8.85 5.15
C ARG A 177 -17.50 7.77 4.08
N PRO A 178 -17.28 6.50 4.50
CA PRO A 178 -17.11 5.38 3.57
C PRO A 178 -18.23 5.24 2.54
N GLU A 179 -19.45 5.67 2.87
CA GLU A 179 -20.60 5.60 1.97
C GLU A 179 -20.35 6.26 0.61
N ARG A 180 -19.44 7.24 0.51
CA ARG A 180 -19.11 7.87 -0.78
C ARG A 180 -18.67 6.86 -1.83
N TRP A 181 -17.98 5.80 -1.41
CA TRP A 181 -17.44 4.79 -2.33
C TRP A 181 -18.49 3.79 -2.84
N ILE A 182 -19.70 3.81 -2.27
CA ILE A 182 -20.77 2.84 -2.58
C ILE A 182 -22.08 3.50 -3.06
N GLN A 183 -22.12 4.82 -3.22
CA GLN A 183 -23.30 5.58 -3.68
C GLN A 183 -23.60 5.44 -5.19
N GLY A 184 -22.66 4.91 -5.98
CA GLY A 184 -22.88 4.68 -7.40
C GLY A 184 -21.58 4.45 -8.17
N LYS A 185 -21.64 3.58 -9.19
CA LYS A 185 -20.46 3.14 -9.95
C LYS A 185 -19.75 4.29 -10.67
N SER A 186 -20.49 5.25 -11.23
CA SER A 186 -19.90 6.40 -11.91
C SER A 186 -19.13 7.31 -10.95
N ILE A 187 -19.73 7.60 -9.78
CA ILE A 187 -19.14 8.43 -8.73
C ILE A 187 -17.87 7.77 -8.17
N SER A 188 -17.94 6.48 -7.85
CA SER A 188 -16.79 5.75 -7.33
C SER A 188 -15.65 5.68 -8.36
N GLN A 189 -15.97 5.49 -9.65
CA GLN A 189 -14.97 5.46 -10.72
C GLN A 189 -14.26 6.80 -10.93
N GLU A 190 -14.95 7.93 -10.72
CA GLU A 190 -14.32 9.24 -10.77
C GLU A 190 -13.35 9.43 -9.60
N MET A 191 -13.79 9.13 -8.38
CA MET A 191 -12.94 9.22 -7.19
C MET A 191 -11.73 8.27 -7.26
N ASP A 192 -11.89 7.06 -7.81
CA ASP A 192 -10.80 6.09 -7.99
C ASP A 192 -9.68 6.64 -8.89
N ARG A 193 -9.96 7.57 -9.83
CA ARG A 193 -8.92 8.20 -10.66
C ARG A 193 -8.04 9.18 -9.89
N TYR A 194 -8.55 9.70 -8.78
CA TYR A 194 -7.86 10.66 -7.91
C TYR A 194 -7.37 10.03 -6.61
N PHE A 195 -7.61 8.72 -6.43
CA PHE A 195 -7.19 7.97 -5.27
C PHE A 195 -5.74 7.50 -5.42
N LEU A 196 -4.90 7.90 -4.46
CA LEU A 196 -3.46 7.64 -4.38
C LEU A 196 -3.18 6.95 -3.04
N ALA A 197 -3.22 5.62 -3.05
CA ALA A 197 -2.94 4.76 -1.89
C ALA A 197 -1.47 4.82 -1.44
#